data_AF-A0A7Y8ENL4-F1
#
_entry.id   AF-A0A7Y8ENL4-F1
#
_cell.length_a   1.000
_cell.length_b   1.000
_cell.length_c   1.000
_cell.angle_alpha   90.00
_cell.angle_beta   90.00
_cell.angle_gamma   90.00
#
_symmetry.space_group_name_H-M   'P 1'
#
loop_
_entity.id
_entity.type
_entity.pdbx_description
1 polymer ?
#
loop_
_entity_poly.entity_id
_entity_poly.type
_entity_poly.pdbx_seq_one_letter_code
_entity_poly.pdbx_strand_id
1 'polypeptide(L)'
;MKRIAVVVALSLLSGCSLQTMNSRAKAEPAFAEVLKQPPLVDSILRDGDDLSYQVQVTPGKGASVPDIAQVRASCATPSASLLFLESPGTPAADGQPKRFTVMRELTPQVIDYLKQNAAFIDACARTPRPDWRVVSSTATQRQLLIDRASLKATADTLQFWGAYDEPFVLINRLQKMPYAQTRLHFQANCSRQTYRTLASFGIHKKNVVTFGKTETSPQDAPFSTAESDTQALLNAACGPAAALERLPVATPRDKITQTLMPTPLPPAVLDAITALGLAKPDKTLSHLVVKTEFGSSSLQNQVFIETDAASGQLHLRHVSDFSTHDDVTFRGLIPLTYQAQYEFEGLTRTAATTVEQLSFSGDWKQMPTGTTLGFSYTTHERSNERDERNYTRDNLCLVKRQLPASKINSALSGDAKELDCQTIGSGNTTLSTVYYLQDYGYFFSGTRSEARSSKDRMILLKAQ
;
A
#
# COMPACT_ATOMS: atom_id res chain seq x y z
N MET A 1 -1.01 7.11 32.41
CA MET A 1 -0.34 5.81 32.17
C MET A 1 -1.37 4.69 32.14
N LYS A 2 -1.74 4.23 30.94
CA LYS A 2 -2.21 2.88 30.55
C LYS A 2 -2.83 3.02 29.15
N ARG A 3 -2.21 2.35 28.18
CA ARG A 3 -2.61 2.30 26.76
C ARG A 3 -3.81 1.36 26.63
N ILE A 4 -4.92 1.82 26.06
CA ILE A 4 -6.01 0.94 25.62
C ILE A 4 -6.49 1.42 24.24
N ALA A 5 -6.24 0.56 23.25
CA ALA A 5 -6.75 0.64 21.90
C ALA A 5 -8.26 0.34 21.90
N VAL A 6 -9.05 1.07 21.10
CA VAL A 6 -10.44 0.70 20.83
C VAL A 6 -10.52 0.02 19.46
N VAL A 7 -11.03 -1.20 19.56
CA VAL A 7 -11.39 -2.17 18.53
C VAL A 7 -12.73 -1.77 17.89
N VAL A 8 -12.83 -1.88 16.56
CA VAL A 8 -14.09 -2.24 15.90
C VAL A 8 -13.80 -3.26 14.80
N ALA A 9 -14.04 -4.53 15.12
CA ALA A 9 -14.53 -5.59 14.21
C ALA A 9 -14.63 -6.93 14.98
N LEU A 10 -15.77 -7.17 15.63
CA LEU A 10 -16.33 -8.51 15.90
C LEU A 10 -17.50 -8.65 14.91
N SER A 11 -17.74 -9.72 14.16
CA SER A 11 -17.45 -11.15 14.31
C SER A 11 -17.60 -11.78 12.91
N LEU A 12 -16.71 -12.64 12.42
CA LEU A 12 -16.69 -14.08 12.71
C LEU A 12 -15.28 -14.62 12.45
N LEU A 13 -14.47 -14.73 13.50
CA LEU A 13 -13.32 -15.64 13.54
C LEU A 13 -13.33 -16.32 14.91
N SER A 14 -13.93 -17.49 14.96
CA SER A 14 -13.71 -18.46 16.02
C SER A 14 -12.25 -18.95 15.95
N GLY A 15 -11.44 -18.55 16.95
CA GLY A 15 -10.12 -19.10 17.31
C GLY A 15 -8.97 -18.69 16.36
N CYS A 16 -7.90 -18.02 16.76
CA CYS A 16 -7.29 -17.81 18.08
C CYS A 16 -6.66 -16.42 18.11
N SER A 17 -6.96 -15.64 19.15
CA SER A 17 -6.18 -14.49 19.55
C SER A 17 -5.10 -14.90 20.56
N LEU A 18 -3.93 -14.27 20.45
CA LEU A 18 -3.05 -13.87 21.55
C LEU A 18 -2.63 -14.97 22.56
N GLN A 19 -1.58 -15.71 22.20
CA GLN A 19 -0.60 -16.25 23.16
C GLN A 19 0.79 -15.66 22.90
N THR A 20 0.96 -14.39 23.27
CA THR A 20 2.24 -13.79 23.65
C THR A 20 2.21 -13.75 25.18
N MET A 21 2.90 -14.60 25.93
CA MET A 21 4.34 -14.53 26.20
C MET A 21 4.96 -15.87 26.66
N ASN A 22 4.28 -17.02 26.52
CA ASN A 22 4.81 -18.35 26.90
C ASN A 22 5.29 -19.21 25.70
N SER A 23 5.38 -18.64 24.50
CA SER A 23 5.69 -19.36 23.25
C SER A 23 7.16 -19.30 22.82
N ARG A 24 7.99 -18.45 23.45
CA ARG A 24 9.38 -18.24 22.99
C ARG A 24 10.23 -19.51 23.10
N ALA A 25 10.13 -20.23 24.22
CA ALA A 25 10.85 -21.48 24.48
C ALA A 25 10.30 -22.68 23.68
N LYS A 26 9.01 -22.67 23.30
CA LYS A 26 8.39 -23.73 22.48
C LYS A 26 8.63 -23.55 20.98
N ALA A 27 8.88 -22.33 20.52
CA ALA A 27 9.12 -22.03 19.11
C ALA A 27 10.59 -22.29 18.69
N GLU A 28 11.54 -22.27 19.62
CA GLU A 28 12.97 -22.51 19.32
C GLU A 28 13.25 -23.89 18.73
N PRO A 29 12.71 -25.01 19.25
CA PRO A 29 12.86 -26.32 18.62
C PRO A 29 12.29 -26.35 17.19
N ALA A 30 11.17 -25.67 16.93
CA ALA A 30 10.59 -25.62 15.59
C ALA A 30 11.47 -24.84 14.60
N PHE A 31 12.08 -23.73 15.03
CA PHE A 31 13.03 -22.98 14.19
C PHE A 31 14.38 -23.70 14.02
N ALA A 32 14.81 -24.48 15.01
CA ALA A 32 15.97 -25.36 14.86
C ALA A 32 15.77 -26.37 13.72
N GLU A 33 14.57 -26.97 13.61
CA GLU A 33 14.26 -27.87 12.50
C GLU A 33 14.32 -27.17 11.15
N VAL A 34 13.87 -25.91 11.05
CA VAL A 34 13.98 -25.09 9.83
C VAL A 34 15.44 -24.95 9.39
N LEU A 35 16.35 -24.61 10.30
CA LEU A 35 17.77 -24.38 9.96
C LEU A 35 18.56 -25.65 9.66
N LYS A 36 18.04 -26.83 10.03
CA LYS A 36 18.63 -28.12 9.64
C LYS A 36 18.32 -28.51 8.19
N GLN A 37 17.28 -27.93 7.60
CA GLN A 37 16.88 -28.26 6.24
C GLN A 37 17.89 -27.66 5.23
N PRO A 38 18.15 -28.34 4.11
CA PRO A 38 19.02 -27.82 3.08
C PRO A 38 18.38 -26.59 2.40
N PRO A 39 19.15 -25.54 2.07
CA PRO A 39 18.67 -24.46 1.21
C PRO A 39 18.14 -24.99 -0.13
N LEU A 40 17.01 -24.47 -0.58
CA LEU A 40 16.54 -24.69 -1.95
C LEU A 40 17.46 -23.97 -2.92
N VAL A 41 18.15 -24.71 -3.78
CA VAL A 41 19.24 -24.20 -4.62
C VAL A 41 18.84 -22.97 -5.43
N ASP A 42 17.67 -23.01 -6.08
CA ASP A 42 17.19 -21.92 -6.93
C ASP A 42 16.71 -20.69 -6.16
N SER A 43 16.63 -20.77 -4.83
CA SER A 43 16.26 -19.65 -3.95
C SER A 43 17.46 -18.89 -3.38
N ILE A 44 18.67 -19.42 -3.53
CA ILE A 44 19.87 -18.89 -2.86
C ILE A 44 20.27 -17.58 -3.52
N LEU A 45 20.15 -16.50 -2.75
CA LEU A 45 20.51 -15.15 -3.13
C LEU A 45 21.56 -14.61 -2.16
N ARG A 46 22.68 -14.08 -2.66
CA ARG A 46 23.70 -13.44 -1.82
C ARG A 46 23.57 -11.92 -1.82
N ASP A 47 23.76 -11.32 -0.65
CA ASP A 47 23.90 -9.88 -0.45
C ASP A 47 25.04 -9.62 0.54
N GLY A 48 26.19 -9.19 0.01
CA GLY A 48 27.42 -9.10 0.81
C GLY A 48 27.80 -10.44 1.43
N ASP A 49 27.79 -10.51 2.76
CA ASP A 49 28.08 -11.74 3.52
C ASP A 49 26.85 -12.55 3.90
N ASP A 50 25.66 -12.09 3.56
CA ASP A 50 24.43 -12.80 3.89
C ASP A 50 23.88 -13.58 2.70
N LEU A 51 23.36 -14.78 2.96
CA LEU A 51 22.48 -15.50 2.06
C LEU A 51 21.04 -15.33 2.50
N SER A 52 20.16 -15.09 1.54
CA SER A 52 18.72 -15.26 1.68
C SER A 52 18.29 -16.47 0.88
N TYR A 53 17.58 -17.41 1.49
CA TYR A 53 17.17 -18.66 0.85
C TYR A 53 15.90 -19.22 1.47
N GLN A 54 15.22 -20.08 0.73
CA GLN A 54 14.07 -20.84 1.16
C GLN A 54 14.47 -22.24 1.61
N VAL A 55 13.73 -22.80 2.56
CA VAL A 55 13.79 -24.22 2.93
C VAL A 55 12.39 -24.80 3.00
N GLN A 56 12.26 -26.10 2.71
CA GLN A 56 11.03 -26.85 2.90
C GLN A 56 10.95 -27.34 4.34
N VAL A 57 9.81 -27.10 4.99
CA VAL A 57 9.52 -27.54 6.35
C VAL A 57 8.45 -28.62 6.28
N THR A 58 8.51 -29.58 7.20
CA THR A 58 7.52 -30.67 7.27
C THR A 58 6.09 -30.09 7.23
N PRO A 59 5.22 -30.60 6.34
CA PRO A 59 3.86 -30.10 6.21
C PRO A 59 3.12 -30.13 7.56
N GLY A 60 2.31 -29.11 7.84
CA GLY A 60 1.34 -29.17 8.93
C GLY A 60 0.42 -30.39 8.79
N LYS A 61 -0.10 -30.91 9.92
CA LYS A 61 -0.99 -32.09 9.92
C LYS A 61 -2.13 -31.92 8.91
N GLY A 62 -2.20 -32.79 7.91
CA GLY A 62 -3.24 -32.80 6.86
C GLY A 62 -2.87 -32.10 5.56
N ALA A 63 -1.70 -31.45 5.45
CA ALA A 63 -1.20 -30.87 4.21
C ALA A 63 -0.35 -31.86 3.40
N SER A 64 -0.55 -31.89 2.08
CA SER A 64 0.27 -32.67 1.13
C SER A 64 1.46 -31.87 0.57
N VAL A 65 1.49 -30.55 0.77
CA VAL A 65 2.53 -29.65 0.30
C VAL A 65 3.34 -29.13 1.50
N PRO A 66 4.68 -29.20 1.47
CA PRO A 66 5.53 -28.65 2.52
C PRO A 66 5.30 -27.16 2.74
N ASP A 67 5.44 -26.71 3.99
CA ASP A 67 5.54 -25.29 4.29
C ASP A 67 6.91 -24.77 3.81
N ILE A 68 6.99 -23.48 3.53
CA ILE A 68 8.20 -22.81 3.04
C ILE A 68 8.64 -21.77 4.06
N ALA A 69 9.88 -21.86 4.52
CA ALA A 69 10.49 -20.84 5.37
C ALA A 69 11.50 -20.01 4.58
N GLN A 70 11.38 -18.69 4.65
CA GLN A 70 12.39 -17.76 4.13
C GLN A 70 13.37 -17.38 5.23
N VAL A 71 14.62 -17.76 5.07
CA VAL A 71 15.71 -17.51 6.00
C VAL A 71 16.69 -16.50 5.39
N ARG A 72 17.24 -15.63 6.23
CA ARG A 72 18.45 -14.85 5.95
C ARG A 72 19.51 -15.24 6.96
N ALA A 73 20.73 -15.55 6.53
CA ALA A 73 21.82 -15.88 7.43
C ALA A 73 23.18 -15.47 6.89
N SER A 74 24.09 -15.12 7.79
CA SER A 74 25.43 -14.69 7.44
C SER A 74 26.37 -15.87 7.22
N CYS A 75 27.17 -15.80 6.16
CA CYS A 75 28.28 -16.70 5.88
C CYS A 75 29.54 -16.36 6.69
N ALA A 76 29.62 -15.15 7.24
CA ALA A 76 30.81 -14.66 7.94
C ALA A 76 30.62 -14.59 9.47
N THR A 77 29.39 -14.37 9.93
CA THR A 77 29.07 -14.20 11.35
C THR A 77 27.96 -15.14 11.79
N PRO A 78 27.87 -15.51 13.08
CA PRO A 78 26.80 -16.34 13.59
C PRO A 78 25.52 -15.51 13.76
N SER A 79 24.90 -15.12 12.65
CA SER A 79 23.63 -14.38 12.61
C SER A 79 22.67 -15.03 11.62
N ALA A 80 21.41 -15.16 12.03
CA ALA A 80 20.35 -15.66 11.17
C ALA A 80 18.99 -15.11 11.61
N SER A 81 18.11 -14.94 10.64
CA SER A 81 16.77 -14.40 10.78
C SER A 81 15.78 -15.24 10.00
N LEU A 82 14.64 -15.54 10.62
CA LEU A 82 13.48 -16.07 9.92
C LEU A 82 12.58 -14.90 9.48
N LEU A 83 12.44 -14.72 8.17
CA LEU A 83 11.71 -13.59 7.60
C LEU A 83 10.22 -13.86 7.58
N PHE A 84 9.81 -14.96 6.94
CA PHE A 84 8.43 -15.42 6.91
C PHE A 84 8.33 -16.94 6.78
N LEU A 85 7.17 -17.47 7.17
CA LEU A 85 6.71 -18.82 6.87
C LEU A 85 5.50 -18.73 5.96
N GLU A 86 5.46 -19.56 4.93
CA GLU A 86 4.33 -19.69 4.01
C GLU A 86 3.83 -21.12 4.00
N SER A 87 2.51 -21.30 3.98
CA SER A 87 1.84 -22.59 3.91
C SER A 87 1.07 -22.69 2.59
N PRO A 88 1.73 -23.12 1.49
CA PRO A 88 1.10 -23.22 0.17
C PRO A 88 -0.15 -24.10 0.14
N GLY A 89 -0.21 -25.13 0.98
CA GLY A 89 -1.36 -26.03 1.09
C GLY A 89 -2.57 -25.46 1.84
N THR A 90 -2.47 -24.26 2.41
CA THR A 90 -3.58 -23.63 3.15
C THR A 90 -3.81 -22.21 2.60
N PRO A 91 -4.81 -22.01 1.73
CA PRO A 91 -5.11 -20.68 1.23
C PRO A 91 -5.73 -19.79 2.32
N ALA A 92 -5.41 -18.50 2.30
CA ALA A 92 -6.06 -17.44 3.06
C ALA A 92 -7.35 -17.00 2.34
N ALA A 93 -8.10 -16.07 2.96
CA ALA A 93 -9.40 -15.60 2.46
C ALA A 93 -9.31 -14.90 1.09
N ASP A 94 -8.12 -14.43 0.70
CA ASP A 94 -7.81 -13.83 -0.60
C ASP A 94 -7.35 -14.87 -1.65
N GLY A 95 -7.39 -16.16 -1.31
CA GLY A 95 -6.95 -17.27 -2.17
C GLY A 95 -5.43 -17.42 -2.26
N GLN A 96 -4.63 -16.61 -1.55
CA GLN A 96 -3.17 -16.73 -1.53
C GLN A 96 -2.71 -17.77 -0.51
N PRO A 97 -1.51 -18.38 -0.67
CA PRO A 97 -0.88 -19.14 0.40
C PRO A 97 -0.90 -18.37 1.72
N LYS A 98 -1.34 -19.03 2.79
CA LYS A 98 -1.31 -18.43 4.12
C LYS A 98 0.13 -18.15 4.52
N ARG A 99 0.47 -16.88 4.70
CA ARG A 99 1.79 -16.44 5.14
C ARG A 99 1.74 -15.89 6.56
N PHE A 100 2.78 -16.19 7.32
CA PHE A 100 3.07 -15.64 8.64
C PHE A 100 4.40 -14.91 8.58
N THR A 101 4.34 -13.57 8.59
CA THR A 101 5.54 -12.75 8.74
C THR A 101 6.07 -12.91 10.15
N VAL A 102 7.33 -13.33 10.27
CA VAL A 102 7.97 -13.56 11.58
C VAL A 102 8.95 -12.43 11.89
N MET A 103 9.78 -12.05 10.91
CA MET A 103 10.82 -11.01 11.01
C MET A 103 11.59 -11.08 12.33
N ARG A 104 12.14 -12.26 12.62
CA ARG A 104 12.74 -12.59 13.91
C ARG A 104 14.18 -13.01 13.75
N GLU A 105 15.06 -12.30 14.47
CA GLU A 105 16.42 -12.75 14.75
C GLU A 105 16.38 -14.03 15.59
N LEU A 106 17.16 -15.02 15.16
CA LEU A 106 17.25 -16.32 15.80
C LEU A 106 18.25 -16.27 16.95
N THR A 107 18.04 -17.10 17.97
CA THR A 107 18.92 -17.13 19.14
C THR A 107 20.23 -17.86 18.80
N PRO A 108 21.34 -17.56 19.50
CA PRO A 108 22.63 -18.21 19.25
C PRO A 108 22.56 -19.75 19.25
N GLN A 109 21.77 -20.33 20.15
CA GLN A 109 21.57 -21.77 20.24
C GLN A 109 20.93 -22.37 18.97
N VAL A 110 19.99 -21.64 18.34
CA VAL A 110 19.37 -22.07 17.09
C VAL A 110 20.34 -21.90 15.93
N ILE A 111 21.16 -20.84 15.94
CA ILE A 111 22.19 -20.58 14.91
C ILE A 111 23.27 -21.67 14.89
N ASP A 112 23.55 -22.35 16.00
CA ASP A 112 24.53 -23.45 16.01
C ASP A 112 24.13 -24.63 15.11
N TYR A 113 22.83 -24.85 14.86
CA TYR A 113 22.38 -25.85 13.87
C TYR A 113 22.77 -25.46 12.44
N LEU A 114 22.72 -24.16 12.12
CA LEU A 114 23.11 -23.67 10.80
C LEU A 114 24.60 -23.88 10.54
N LYS A 115 25.45 -23.69 11.56
CA LYS A 115 26.90 -23.95 11.48
C LYS A 115 27.25 -25.41 11.22
N GLN A 116 26.32 -26.33 11.47
CA GLN A 116 26.49 -27.77 11.23
C GLN A 116 25.83 -28.21 9.92
N ASN A 117 25.07 -27.33 9.27
CA ASN A 117 24.36 -27.65 8.03
C ASN A 117 25.34 -27.60 6.85
N ALA A 118 25.80 -28.77 6.40
CA ALA A 118 26.75 -28.90 5.30
C ALA A 118 26.26 -28.25 3.99
N ALA A 119 24.95 -28.28 3.72
CA ALA A 119 24.38 -27.66 2.52
C ALA A 119 24.42 -26.13 2.60
N PHE A 120 24.22 -25.54 3.78
CA PHE A 120 24.40 -24.10 3.98
C PHE A 120 25.87 -23.68 3.86
N ILE A 121 26.79 -24.45 4.46
CA ILE A 121 28.23 -24.19 4.35
C ILE A 121 28.67 -24.22 2.88
N ASP A 122 28.23 -25.24 2.13
CA ASP A 122 28.51 -25.36 0.70
C ASP A 122 27.91 -24.20 -0.11
N ALA A 123 26.68 -23.79 0.20
CA ALA A 123 26.05 -22.61 -0.41
C ALA A 123 26.88 -21.33 -0.17
N CYS A 124 27.35 -21.11 1.06
CA CYS A 124 28.21 -19.97 1.38
C CYS A 124 29.53 -19.97 0.61
N ALA A 125 30.12 -21.14 0.39
CA ALA A 125 31.36 -21.29 -0.35
C ALA A 125 31.17 -21.12 -1.87
N ARG A 126 30.04 -21.58 -2.42
CA ARG A 126 29.81 -21.62 -3.87
C ARG A 126 29.08 -20.42 -4.44
N THR A 127 28.33 -19.68 -3.64
CA THR A 127 27.61 -18.50 -4.11
C THR A 127 28.52 -17.27 -4.00
N PRO A 128 29.03 -16.70 -5.10
CA PRO A 128 29.94 -15.55 -5.04
C PRO A 128 29.22 -14.29 -4.54
N ARG A 129 29.99 -13.32 -4.03
CA ARG A 129 29.44 -11.99 -3.73
C ARG A 129 28.89 -11.37 -5.03
N PRO A 130 27.72 -10.71 -4.98
CA PRO A 130 27.07 -10.21 -6.19
C PRO A 130 27.86 -9.09 -6.85
N ASP A 131 27.85 -9.06 -8.18
CA ASP A 131 28.42 -8.00 -9.02
C ASP A 131 27.31 -7.43 -9.91
N TRP A 132 26.45 -6.61 -9.30
CA TRP A 132 25.30 -6.02 -9.97
C TRP A 132 25.72 -4.96 -10.99
N ARG A 133 25.23 -5.11 -12.23
CA ARG A 133 25.50 -4.22 -13.35
C ARG A 133 24.22 -3.66 -13.94
N VAL A 134 24.25 -2.38 -14.32
CA VAL A 134 23.11 -1.70 -14.94
C VAL A 134 23.04 -2.06 -16.42
N VAL A 135 22.01 -2.80 -16.81
CA VAL A 135 21.72 -3.17 -18.21
C VAL A 135 21.06 -2.00 -18.95
N SER A 136 20.06 -1.38 -18.32
CA SER A 136 19.35 -0.23 -18.89
C SER A 136 18.61 0.55 -17.81
N SER A 137 18.08 1.72 -18.19
CA SER A 137 17.16 2.51 -17.38
C SER A 137 15.94 2.88 -18.22
N THR A 138 14.76 2.87 -17.63
CA THR A 138 13.50 3.22 -18.29
C THR A 138 13.17 4.71 -18.12
N ALA A 139 12.18 5.21 -18.88
CA ALA A 139 11.64 6.56 -18.68
C ALA A 139 11.07 6.79 -17.26
N THR A 140 10.64 5.72 -16.60
CA THR A 140 10.15 5.75 -15.21
C THR A 140 11.27 5.66 -14.17
N GLN A 141 12.55 5.79 -14.57
CA GLN A 141 13.72 5.70 -13.70
C GLN A 141 13.91 4.32 -13.02
N ARG A 142 13.19 3.29 -13.48
CA ARG A 142 13.51 1.90 -13.15
C ARG A 142 14.84 1.54 -13.79
N GLN A 143 15.68 0.80 -13.06
CA GLN A 143 16.92 0.24 -13.61
C GLN A 143 16.78 -1.28 -13.74
N LEU A 144 17.24 -1.82 -14.86
CA LEU A 144 17.38 -3.26 -15.05
C LEU A 144 18.80 -3.66 -14.66
N LEU A 145 18.92 -4.61 -13.74
CA LEU A 145 20.20 -5.05 -13.22
C LEU A 145 20.45 -6.53 -13.56
N ILE A 146 21.71 -6.87 -13.80
CA ILE A 146 22.18 -8.26 -13.93
C ILE A 146 23.32 -8.51 -12.95
N ASP A 147 23.29 -9.62 -12.22
CA ASP A 147 24.41 -10.03 -11.38
C ASP A 147 25.41 -10.82 -12.21
N ARG A 148 26.51 -10.18 -12.58
CA ARG A 148 27.55 -10.80 -13.40
C ARG A 148 28.20 -11.99 -12.69
N ALA A 149 28.32 -11.95 -11.36
CA ALA A 149 28.93 -13.03 -10.59
C ALA A 149 28.04 -14.28 -10.53
N SER A 150 26.73 -14.14 -10.74
CA SER A 150 25.78 -15.26 -10.75
C SER A 150 25.75 -16.06 -12.05
N LEU A 151 26.35 -15.55 -13.13
CA LEU A 151 26.32 -16.19 -14.44
C LEU A 151 27.02 -17.55 -14.39
N LYS A 152 26.24 -18.62 -14.61
CA LYS A 152 26.73 -19.99 -14.58
C LYS A 152 26.28 -20.74 -15.82
N ALA A 153 27.25 -21.12 -16.65
CA ALA A 153 26.99 -22.01 -17.78
C ALA A 153 26.84 -23.46 -17.28
N THR A 154 25.76 -24.11 -17.70
CA THR A 154 25.47 -25.53 -17.46
C THR A 154 24.99 -26.15 -18.75
N ALA A 155 25.86 -26.93 -19.39
CA ALA A 155 25.63 -27.53 -20.70
C ALA A 155 25.21 -26.48 -21.75
N ASP A 156 24.00 -26.56 -22.27
CA ASP A 156 23.41 -25.66 -23.27
C ASP A 156 22.62 -24.50 -22.66
N THR A 157 22.66 -24.35 -21.33
CA THR A 157 21.91 -23.32 -20.60
C THR A 157 22.81 -22.42 -19.77
N LEU A 158 22.32 -21.22 -19.52
CA LEU A 158 22.93 -20.18 -18.70
C LEU A 158 21.96 -19.84 -17.58
N GLN A 159 22.41 -19.97 -16.33
CA GLN A 159 21.68 -19.50 -15.16
C GLN A 159 22.23 -18.16 -14.69
N PHE A 160 21.36 -17.25 -14.26
CA PHE A 160 21.76 -15.94 -13.73
C PHE A 160 20.64 -15.28 -12.93
N TRP A 161 21.02 -14.35 -12.05
CA TRP A 161 20.12 -13.43 -11.37
C TRP A 161 20.02 -12.11 -12.14
N GLY A 162 18.78 -11.69 -12.38
CA GLY A 162 18.42 -10.34 -12.84
C GLY A 162 17.61 -9.60 -11.77
N ALA A 163 17.48 -8.28 -11.92
CA ALA A 163 16.62 -7.49 -11.03
C ALA A 163 15.94 -6.30 -11.72
N TYR A 164 14.76 -5.97 -11.23
CA TYR A 164 14.06 -4.70 -11.50
C TYR A 164 14.24 -3.80 -10.29
N ASP A 165 15.06 -2.77 -10.42
CA ASP A 165 15.33 -1.82 -9.36
C ASP A 165 14.40 -0.61 -9.50
N GLU A 166 13.41 -0.51 -8.60
CA GLU A 166 12.39 0.53 -8.67
C GLU A 166 12.93 1.87 -8.12
N PRO A 167 12.47 3.02 -8.63
CA PRO A 167 12.88 4.33 -8.10
C PRO A 167 12.33 4.62 -6.69
N PHE A 168 11.26 3.93 -6.29
CA PHE A 168 10.57 4.11 -5.02
C PHE A 168 10.38 2.78 -4.29
N VAL A 169 10.09 2.83 -3.00
CA VAL A 169 9.50 1.68 -2.29
C VAL A 169 8.02 1.60 -2.67
N LEU A 170 7.64 0.50 -3.30
CA LEU A 170 6.29 0.15 -3.73
C LEU A 170 5.68 -0.87 -2.76
N ILE A 171 4.36 -1.06 -2.85
CA ILE A 171 3.65 -2.12 -2.14
C ILE A 171 3.12 -3.11 -3.17
N ASN A 172 3.43 -4.40 -2.98
CA ASN A 172 2.84 -5.45 -3.79
C ASN A 172 1.36 -5.59 -3.39
N ARG A 173 0.44 -5.34 -4.33
CA ARG A 173 -1.00 -5.33 -4.07
C ARG A 173 -1.55 -6.67 -3.61
N LEU A 174 -0.98 -7.78 -4.06
CA LEU A 174 -1.44 -9.11 -3.71
C LEU A 174 -0.86 -9.56 -2.37
N GLN A 175 0.44 -9.41 -2.21
CA GLN A 175 1.18 -9.88 -1.04
C GLN A 175 1.08 -8.92 0.15
N LYS A 176 0.60 -7.69 -0.07
CA LYS A 176 0.53 -6.59 0.92
C LYS A 176 1.87 -6.38 1.62
N MET A 177 2.95 -6.36 0.85
CA MET A 177 4.32 -6.24 1.36
C MET A 177 5.10 -5.18 0.59
N PRO A 178 6.04 -4.47 1.25
CA PRO A 178 6.81 -3.42 0.59
C PRO A 178 7.98 -4.04 -0.17
N TYR A 179 8.32 -3.47 -1.33
CA TYR A 179 9.50 -3.83 -2.10
C TYR A 179 10.06 -2.61 -2.81
N ALA A 180 11.37 -2.61 -2.99
CA ALA A 180 12.14 -1.62 -3.72
C ALA A 180 12.80 -2.23 -4.96
N GLN A 181 12.88 -3.55 -5.02
CA GLN A 181 13.47 -4.30 -6.11
C GLN A 181 12.77 -5.66 -6.24
N THR A 182 12.70 -6.18 -7.45
CA THR A 182 12.32 -7.58 -7.72
C THR A 182 13.54 -8.31 -8.24
N ARG A 183 13.97 -9.39 -7.60
CA ARG A 183 15.08 -10.24 -8.07
C ARG A 183 14.52 -11.53 -8.68
N LEU A 184 15.04 -11.88 -9.85
CA LEU A 184 14.57 -12.97 -10.68
C LEU A 184 15.73 -13.91 -10.98
N HIS A 185 15.56 -15.20 -10.70
CA HIS A 185 16.52 -16.22 -11.08
C HIS A 185 16.05 -16.86 -12.37
N PHE A 186 16.87 -16.79 -13.41
CA PHE A 186 16.54 -17.32 -14.73
C PHE A 186 17.45 -18.49 -15.10
N GLN A 187 16.90 -19.38 -15.93
CA GLN A 187 17.67 -20.28 -16.77
C GLN A 187 17.30 -19.98 -18.22
N ALA A 188 18.30 -19.73 -19.05
CA ALA A 188 18.14 -19.37 -20.45
C ALA A 188 18.93 -20.32 -21.35
N ASN A 189 18.35 -20.71 -22.49
CA ASN A 189 19.06 -21.31 -23.61
C ASN A 189 19.22 -20.25 -24.70
N CYS A 190 20.42 -19.68 -24.79
CA CYS A 190 20.70 -18.56 -25.69
C CYS A 190 20.62 -18.94 -27.18
N SER A 191 20.93 -20.19 -27.52
CA SER A 191 20.86 -20.67 -28.90
C SER A 191 19.41 -20.89 -29.36
N ARG A 192 18.56 -21.41 -28.48
CA ARG A 192 17.13 -21.64 -28.74
C ARG A 192 16.27 -20.42 -28.46
N GLN A 193 16.83 -19.37 -27.82
CA GLN A 193 16.12 -18.17 -27.38
C GLN A 193 14.90 -18.53 -26.52
N THR A 194 15.08 -19.47 -25.59
CA THR A 194 14.07 -19.89 -24.62
C THR A 194 14.56 -19.68 -23.20
N TYR A 195 13.67 -19.34 -22.27
CA TYR A 195 13.98 -19.14 -20.87
C TYR A 195 12.92 -19.74 -19.97
N ARG A 196 13.28 -19.94 -18.70
CA ARG A 196 12.33 -20.22 -17.62
C ARG A 196 12.75 -19.43 -16.38
N THR A 197 11.77 -18.98 -15.62
CA THR A 197 11.99 -18.36 -14.31
C THR A 197 12.05 -19.46 -13.26
N LEU A 198 13.14 -19.50 -12.50
CA LEU A 198 13.35 -20.46 -11.42
C LEU A 198 12.91 -19.90 -10.07
N ALA A 199 13.05 -18.59 -9.85
CA ALA A 199 12.58 -17.93 -8.64
C ALA A 199 12.30 -16.44 -8.87
N SER A 200 11.44 -15.87 -8.03
CA SER A 200 11.13 -14.45 -8.01
C SER A 200 10.92 -13.96 -6.58
N PHE A 201 11.64 -12.89 -6.21
CA PHE A 201 11.62 -12.34 -4.86
C PHE A 201 11.46 -10.81 -4.86
N GLY A 202 10.50 -10.33 -4.08
CA GLY A 202 10.38 -8.92 -3.72
C GLY A 202 11.37 -8.59 -2.60
N ILE A 203 12.19 -7.56 -2.82
CA ILE A 203 13.26 -7.15 -1.92
C ILE A 203 12.97 -5.75 -1.40
N HIS A 204 12.94 -5.57 -0.08
CA HIS A 204 12.83 -4.26 0.57
C HIS A 204 14.12 -3.44 0.43
N LYS A 205 14.07 -2.12 0.64
CA LYS A 205 15.24 -1.22 0.54
C LYS A 205 16.44 -1.54 1.45
N LYS A 206 16.26 -2.44 2.43
CA LYS A 206 17.32 -2.97 3.30
C LYS A 206 17.90 -4.31 2.81
N ASN A 207 17.68 -4.65 1.53
CA ASN A 207 18.00 -5.95 0.94
C ASN A 207 17.44 -7.15 1.73
N VAL A 208 16.19 -7.05 2.18
CA VAL A 208 15.48 -8.12 2.87
C VAL A 208 14.38 -8.64 1.96
N VAL A 209 14.29 -9.94 1.76
CA VAL A 209 13.17 -10.56 1.02
C VAL A 209 11.88 -10.37 1.80
N THR A 210 10.86 -9.79 1.18
CA THR A 210 9.54 -9.56 1.81
C THR A 210 8.46 -10.51 1.29
N PHE A 211 8.59 -10.98 0.06
CA PHE A 211 7.74 -12.00 -0.54
C PHE A 211 8.46 -12.67 -1.70
N GLY A 212 7.90 -13.77 -2.20
CA GLY A 212 8.41 -14.46 -3.37
C GLY A 212 8.45 -15.97 -3.19
N LYS A 213 8.87 -16.65 -4.25
CA LYS A 213 8.88 -18.11 -4.33
C LYS A 213 9.93 -18.62 -5.31
N THR A 214 10.32 -19.87 -5.11
CA THR A 214 10.91 -20.74 -6.13
C THR A 214 9.80 -21.46 -6.89
N GLU A 215 9.96 -21.59 -8.21
CA GLU A 215 9.03 -22.32 -9.06
C GLU A 215 9.27 -23.82 -8.96
N THR A 216 8.22 -24.59 -8.68
CA THR A 216 8.31 -26.05 -8.51
C THR A 216 8.27 -26.82 -9.82
N SER A 217 7.73 -26.22 -10.88
CA SER A 217 7.65 -26.80 -12.23
C SER A 217 7.82 -25.70 -13.29
N PRO A 218 9.04 -25.12 -13.39
CA PRO A 218 9.29 -24.00 -14.29
C PRO A 218 9.15 -24.45 -15.75
N GLN A 219 8.41 -23.67 -16.54
CA GLN A 219 8.12 -23.96 -17.95
C GLN A 219 9.00 -23.11 -18.87
N ASP A 220 9.43 -23.68 -19.99
CA ASP A 220 10.14 -22.93 -21.02
C ASP A 220 9.18 -22.00 -21.76
N ALA A 221 9.63 -20.78 -21.99
CA ALA A 221 8.97 -19.77 -22.80
C ALA A 221 9.97 -19.16 -23.80
N PRO A 222 9.55 -18.79 -25.02
CA PRO A 222 10.38 -18.03 -25.94
C PRO A 222 10.74 -16.64 -25.39
N PHE A 223 11.91 -16.11 -25.72
CA PHE A 223 12.30 -14.75 -25.33
C PHE A 223 11.31 -13.69 -25.84
N SER A 224 10.69 -13.92 -27.00
CA SER A 224 9.73 -13.01 -27.62
C SER A 224 8.39 -12.90 -26.88
N THR A 225 8.08 -13.84 -25.98
CA THR A 225 6.88 -13.79 -25.14
C THR A 225 7.14 -13.12 -23.79
N ALA A 226 8.40 -12.80 -23.49
CA ALA A 226 8.78 -12.13 -22.26
C ALA A 226 8.40 -10.64 -22.31
N GLU A 227 8.09 -10.05 -21.16
CA GLU A 227 7.96 -8.59 -21.06
C GLU A 227 9.27 -7.89 -21.46
N SER A 228 9.19 -6.65 -21.94
CA SER A 228 10.35 -5.90 -22.46
C SER A 228 11.54 -5.88 -21.51
N ASP A 229 11.28 -5.71 -20.21
CA ASP A 229 12.32 -5.64 -19.18
C ASP A 229 13.00 -7.01 -19.01
N THR A 230 12.21 -8.09 -19.01
CA THR A 230 12.73 -9.47 -18.98
C THR A 230 13.55 -9.77 -20.22
N GLN A 231 13.04 -9.39 -21.40
CA GLN A 231 13.72 -9.63 -22.67
C GLN A 231 15.07 -8.90 -22.73
N ALA A 232 15.15 -7.68 -22.21
CA ALA A 232 16.40 -6.93 -22.12
C ALA A 232 17.44 -7.64 -21.22
N LEU A 233 17.01 -8.19 -20.07
CA LEU A 233 17.89 -8.96 -19.19
C LEU A 233 18.38 -10.26 -19.86
N LEU A 234 17.49 -11.00 -20.51
CA LEU A 234 17.81 -12.23 -21.24
C LEU A 234 18.81 -11.96 -22.38
N ASN A 235 18.58 -10.91 -23.15
CA ASN A 235 19.48 -10.48 -24.23
C ASN A 235 20.85 -10.05 -23.69
N ALA A 236 20.89 -9.35 -22.56
CA ALA A 236 22.15 -8.97 -21.91
C ALA A 236 22.94 -10.20 -21.45
N ALA A 237 22.27 -11.16 -20.80
CA ALA A 237 22.90 -12.40 -20.33
C ALA A 237 23.43 -13.26 -21.49
N CYS A 238 22.68 -13.36 -22.58
CA CYS A 238 23.06 -14.12 -23.78
C CYS A 238 23.99 -13.36 -24.75
N GLY A 239 24.33 -12.11 -24.44
CA GLY A 239 25.26 -11.30 -25.20
C GLY A 239 26.72 -11.71 -24.99
N PRO A 240 27.66 -11.06 -25.69
CA PRO A 240 29.09 -11.29 -25.49
C PRO A 240 29.52 -10.94 -24.07
N ALA A 241 30.35 -11.77 -23.44
CA ALA A 241 30.84 -11.54 -22.07
C ALA A 241 31.52 -10.15 -21.91
N ALA A 242 32.27 -9.70 -22.92
CA ALA A 242 32.91 -8.38 -22.94
C ALA A 242 31.90 -7.22 -22.89
N ALA A 243 30.65 -7.41 -23.33
CA ALA A 243 29.61 -6.40 -23.22
C ALA A 243 29.15 -6.27 -21.76
N LEU A 244 29.00 -7.38 -21.05
CA LEU A 244 28.64 -7.40 -19.62
C LEU A 244 29.72 -6.75 -18.74
N GLU A 245 31.00 -6.94 -19.07
CA GLU A 245 32.12 -6.32 -18.35
C GLU A 245 32.13 -4.79 -18.44
N ARG A 246 31.62 -4.24 -19.54
CA ARG A 246 31.56 -2.79 -19.79
C ARG A 246 30.34 -2.13 -19.15
N LEU A 247 29.40 -2.91 -18.62
CA LEU A 247 28.22 -2.35 -17.97
C LEU A 247 28.62 -1.59 -16.69
N PRO A 248 27.99 -0.43 -16.41
CA PRO A 248 28.21 0.31 -15.18
C PRO A 248 27.90 -0.53 -13.95
N VAL A 249 28.71 -0.39 -12.89
CA VAL A 249 28.41 -0.96 -11.57
C VAL A 249 27.15 -0.30 -11.02
N ALA A 250 26.20 -1.11 -10.56
CA ALA A 250 25.01 -0.60 -9.91
C ALA A 250 25.38 -0.01 -8.54
N THR A 251 24.90 1.19 -8.25
CA THR A 251 25.10 1.85 -6.95
C THR A 251 23.82 1.76 -6.12
N PRO A 252 23.91 1.53 -4.80
CA PRO A 252 22.74 1.60 -3.93
C PRO A 252 22.04 2.95 -4.06
N ARG A 253 20.72 2.93 -4.22
CA ARG A 253 19.89 4.14 -4.30
C ARG A 253 19.10 4.30 -3.02
N ASP A 254 19.12 5.52 -2.46
CA ASP A 254 18.22 5.89 -1.37
C ASP A 254 16.81 6.06 -1.92
N LYS A 255 15.90 5.20 -1.45
CA LYS A 255 14.52 5.15 -1.93
C LYS A 255 13.56 5.54 -0.83
N ILE A 256 12.70 6.50 -1.16
CA ILE A 256 11.53 6.86 -0.35
C ILE A 256 10.31 6.05 -0.78
N THR A 257 9.31 5.96 0.08
CA THR A 257 8.01 5.42 -0.31
C THR A 257 7.42 6.32 -1.38
N GLN A 258 6.78 5.71 -2.39
CA GLN A 258 6.03 6.48 -3.37
C GLN A 258 4.89 7.23 -2.67
N THR A 259 4.84 8.55 -2.84
CA THR A 259 3.70 9.37 -2.45
C THR A 259 2.85 9.63 -3.70
N LEU A 260 1.56 9.30 -3.62
CA LEU A 260 0.62 9.61 -4.69
C LEU A 260 0.10 11.03 -4.51
N MET A 261 0.18 11.83 -5.57
CA MET A 261 -0.40 13.17 -5.65
C MET A 261 -1.69 13.09 -6.47
N PRO A 262 -2.75 13.84 -6.12
CA PRO A 262 -3.93 14.00 -6.97
C PRO A 262 -3.55 14.49 -8.38
N THR A 263 -4.30 14.10 -9.40
CA THR A 263 -4.18 14.74 -10.71
C THR A 263 -4.81 16.15 -10.66
N PRO A 264 -4.38 17.08 -11.53
CA PRO A 264 -5.02 18.38 -11.64
C PRO A 264 -6.52 18.25 -11.89
N LEU A 265 -7.32 19.13 -11.28
CA LEU A 265 -8.77 19.14 -11.48
C LEU A 265 -9.13 19.42 -12.94
N PRO A 266 -10.02 18.64 -13.56
CA PRO A 266 -10.49 18.92 -14.90
C PRO A 266 -11.23 20.27 -14.96
N PRO A 267 -11.05 21.08 -16.02
CA PRO A 267 -11.75 22.36 -16.18
C PRO A 267 -13.28 22.22 -16.08
N ALA A 268 -13.84 21.16 -16.65
CA ALA A 268 -15.29 20.91 -16.62
C ALA A 268 -15.87 20.78 -15.20
N VAL A 269 -15.08 20.30 -14.23
CA VAL A 269 -15.49 20.23 -12.81
C VAL A 269 -15.58 21.65 -12.21
N LEU A 270 -14.62 22.51 -12.53
CA LEU A 270 -14.61 23.91 -12.09
C LEU A 270 -15.72 24.72 -12.76
N ASP A 271 -16.00 24.46 -14.04
CA ASP A 271 -17.10 25.07 -14.78
C ASP A 271 -18.45 24.70 -14.17
N ALA A 272 -18.64 23.43 -13.80
CA ALA A 272 -19.87 22.97 -13.13
C ALA A 272 -20.10 23.68 -11.78
N ILE A 273 -19.03 23.91 -11.01
CA ILE A 273 -19.09 24.68 -9.75
C ILE A 273 -19.42 26.15 -10.03
N THR A 274 -18.76 26.75 -11.02
CA THR A 274 -18.93 28.17 -11.38
C THR A 274 -20.35 28.44 -11.88
N ALA A 275 -20.94 27.51 -12.64
CA ALA A 275 -22.30 27.59 -13.16
C ALA A 275 -23.38 27.68 -12.07
N LEU A 276 -23.09 27.27 -10.83
CA LEU A 276 -24.00 27.45 -9.70
C LEU A 276 -24.25 28.93 -9.35
N GLY A 277 -23.32 29.83 -9.72
CA GLY A 277 -23.46 31.26 -9.48
C GLY A 277 -23.61 31.65 -8.01
N LEU A 278 -22.95 30.89 -7.11
CA LEU A 278 -22.99 31.13 -5.67
C LEU A 278 -22.30 32.45 -5.31
N ALA A 279 -22.88 33.18 -4.36
CA ALA A 279 -22.28 34.39 -3.83
C ALA A 279 -20.93 34.09 -3.15
N LYS A 280 -20.02 35.08 -3.17
CA LYS A 280 -18.80 35.02 -2.36
C LYS A 280 -19.19 35.05 -0.88
N PRO A 281 -18.50 34.29 -0.01
CA PRO A 281 -18.71 34.41 1.44
C PRO A 281 -18.47 35.82 1.94
N ASP A 282 -19.30 36.29 2.85
CA ASP A 282 -19.12 37.56 3.56
C ASP A 282 -18.04 37.44 4.66
N LYS A 283 -17.82 36.21 5.14
CA LYS A 283 -16.87 35.88 6.20
C LYS A 283 -16.01 34.70 5.78
N THR A 284 -14.77 34.69 6.27
CA THR A 284 -13.83 33.59 6.03
C THR A 284 -13.78 32.67 7.25
N LEU A 285 -13.53 31.39 7.00
CA LEU A 285 -13.10 30.42 8.01
C LEU A 285 -11.66 30.06 7.68
N SER A 286 -10.83 30.03 8.71
CA SER A 286 -9.40 29.71 8.64
C SER A 286 -9.06 28.47 9.46
N HIS A 287 -9.81 28.19 10.52
CA HIS A 287 -9.53 27.08 11.40
C HIS A 287 -10.77 26.54 12.13
N LEU A 288 -10.99 25.23 12.02
CA LEU A 288 -12.03 24.50 12.74
C LEU A 288 -11.42 23.44 13.66
N VAL A 289 -12.07 23.20 14.80
CA VAL A 289 -11.82 22.01 15.60
C VAL A 289 -13.09 21.18 15.63
N VAL A 290 -13.02 19.96 15.08
CA VAL A 290 -14.16 19.06 14.93
C VAL A 290 -13.93 17.82 15.78
N LYS A 291 -14.90 17.48 16.64
CA LYS A 291 -14.94 16.21 17.35
C LYS A 291 -15.88 15.26 16.61
N THR A 292 -15.36 14.10 16.20
CA THR A 292 -16.16 13.02 15.64
C THR A 292 -16.36 11.95 16.71
N GLU A 293 -17.60 11.67 17.06
CA GLU A 293 -18.01 10.59 17.97
C GLU A 293 -18.46 9.39 17.15
N PHE A 294 -17.86 8.22 17.42
CA PHE A 294 -18.18 6.94 16.79
C PHE A 294 -18.44 5.90 17.90
N GLY A 295 -19.72 5.73 18.25
CA GLY A 295 -20.13 4.88 19.37
C GLY A 295 -19.59 5.39 20.71
N SER A 296 -18.79 4.58 21.40
CA SER A 296 -18.19 4.91 22.71
C SER A 296 -16.86 5.66 22.62
N SER A 297 -16.38 5.95 21.41
CA SER A 297 -15.09 6.61 21.17
C SER A 297 -15.25 7.94 20.44
N SER A 298 -14.23 8.79 20.55
CA SER A 298 -14.21 10.05 19.82
C SER A 298 -12.81 10.41 19.35
N LEU A 299 -12.73 11.07 18.21
CA LEU A 299 -11.52 11.66 17.63
C LEU A 299 -11.70 13.17 17.52
N GLN A 300 -10.64 13.92 17.78
CA GLN A 300 -10.62 15.36 17.50
C GLN A 300 -9.69 15.63 16.31
N ASN A 301 -10.19 16.42 15.36
CA ASN A 301 -9.46 16.85 14.18
C ASN A 301 -9.38 18.38 14.16
N GLN A 302 -8.19 18.89 13.91
CA GLN A 302 -7.98 20.29 13.53
C GLN A 302 -8.08 20.38 12.00
N VAL A 303 -8.76 21.40 11.52
CA VAL A 303 -8.97 21.62 10.08
C VAL A 303 -8.55 23.04 9.76
N PHE A 304 -7.46 23.19 9.02
CA PHE A 304 -6.97 24.49 8.53
C PHE A 304 -7.52 24.73 7.14
N ILE A 305 -8.06 25.93 6.90
CA ILE A 305 -8.77 26.27 5.66
C ILE A 305 -8.06 27.42 4.98
N GLU A 306 -7.72 27.20 3.71
CA GLU A 306 -7.09 28.18 2.84
C GLU A 306 -7.77 28.16 1.45
N THR A 307 -7.47 29.14 0.60
CA THR A 307 -7.90 29.10 -0.80
C THR A 307 -6.81 28.44 -1.64
N ASP A 308 -7.18 27.39 -2.37
CA ASP A 308 -6.30 26.77 -3.35
C ASP A 308 -6.10 27.73 -4.54
N ALA A 309 -4.85 28.10 -4.80
CA ALA A 309 -4.52 29.07 -5.84
C ALA A 309 -4.83 28.56 -7.27
N ALA A 310 -4.80 27.25 -7.49
CA ALA A 310 -5.01 26.67 -8.81
C ALA A 310 -6.49 26.58 -9.19
N SER A 311 -7.36 26.24 -8.25
CA SER A 311 -8.80 26.03 -8.50
C SER A 311 -9.71 27.12 -7.94
N GLY A 312 -9.20 27.99 -7.05
CA GLY A 312 -10.00 28.95 -6.29
C GLY A 312 -10.96 28.31 -5.27
N GLN A 313 -10.87 26.99 -5.07
CA GLN A 313 -11.67 26.23 -4.12
C GLN A 313 -11.02 26.20 -2.73
N LEU A 314 -11.66 25.58 -1.74
CA LEU A 314 -11.10 25.51 -0.39
C LEU A 314 -10.08 24.39 -0.29
N HIS A 315 -8.85 24.73 0.05
CA HIS A 315 -7.84 23.77 0.51
C HIS A 315 -8.02 23.53 2.01
N LEU A 316 -8.22 22.29 2.42
CA LEU A 316 -8.35 21.88 3.81
C LEU A 316 -7.24 20.94 4.20
N ARG A 317 -6.48 21.33 5.23
CA ARG A 317 -5.51 20.45 5.88
C ARG A 317 -6.08 19.92 7.18
N HIS A 318 -6.26 18.61 7.24
CA HIS A 318 -6.79 17.89 8.39
C HIS A 318 -5.65 17.32 9.22
N VAL A 319 -5.62 17.62 10.52
CA VAL A 319 -4.60 17.15 11.45
C VAL A 319 -5.28 16.49 12.65
N SER A 320 -4.91 15.24 12.91
CA SER A 320 -5.32 14.46 14.09
C SER A 320 -4.09 13.95 14.83
N ASP A 321 -4.30 13.33 15.99
CA ASP A 321 -3.23 12.65 16.73
C ASP A 321 -2.62 11.46 15.95
N PHE A 322 -3.29 10.98 14.91
CA PHE A 322 -2.92 9.75 14.19
C PHE A 322 -2.58 9.96 12.71
N SER A 323 -3.00 11.07 12.11
CA SER A 323 -2.87 11.28 10.67
C SER A 323 -2.94 12.75 10.29
N THR A 324 -2.33 13.05 9.15
CA THR A 324 -2.53 14.31 8.42
C THR A 324 -2.95 13.98 6.99
N HIS A 325 -3.93 14.70 6.46
CA HIS A 325 -4.34 14.61 5.05
C HIS A 325 -4.81 15.97 4.54
N ASP A 326 -4.79 16.13 3.22
CA ASP A 326 -5.03 17.39 2.54
C ASP A 326 -6.04 17.19 1.41
N ASP A 327 -7.05 18.05 1.36
CA ASP A 327 -8.15 17.98 0.39
C ASP A 327 -8.39 19.35 -0.25
N VAL A 328 -8.67 19.39 -1.55
CA VAL A 328 -9.32 20.56 -2.17
C VAL A 328 -10.80 20.25 -2.29
N THR A 329 -11.66 21.12 -1.78
CA THR A 329 -13.09 20.86 -1.69
C THR A 329 -13.95 21.97 -2.27
N PHE A 330 -15.11 21.59 -2.81
CA PHE A 330 -16.19 22.53 -3.06
C PHE A 330 -16.84 22.92 -1.73
N ARG A 331 -16.42 24.05 -1.15
CA ARG A 331 -17.00 24.66 0.07
C ARG A 331 -17.13 23.71 1.27
N GLY A 332 -16.24 22.72 1.41
CA GLY A 332 -16.31 21.71 2.48
C GLY A 332 -17.32 20.57 2.25
N LEU A 333 -18.05 20.56 1.13
CA LEU A 333 -19.09 19.55 0.83
C LEU A 333 -18.55 18.36 0.04
N ILE A 334 -17.82 18.63 -1.05
CA ILE A 334 -17.34 17.60 -1.97
C ILE A 334 -15.81 17.64 -1.98
N PRO A 335 -15.10 16.57 -1.60
CA PRO A 335 -13.67 16.47 -1.81
C PRO A 335 -13.40 16.32 -3.31
N LEU A 336 -12.94 17.40 -3.94
CA LEU A 336 -12.61 17.46 -5.35
C LEU A 336 -11.25 16.79 -5.59
N THR A 337 -10.31 16.99 -4.68
CA THR A 337 -9.11 16.17 -4.56
C THR A 337 -8.92 15.75 -3.12
N TYR A 338 -8.26 14.61 -2.92
CA TYR A 338 -7.88 14.09 -1.61
C TYR A 338 -6.49 13.50 -1.70
N GLN A 339 -5.66 13.78 -0.70
CA GLN A 339 -4.34 13.16 -0.55
C GLN A 339 -4.10 12.74 0.89
N ALA A 340 -3.69 11.49 1.08
CA ALA A 340 -3.24 11.02 2.38
C ALA A 340 -1.99 10.14 2.30
N GLN A 341 -1.22 10.21 3.38
CA GLN A 341 -0.13 9.31 3.69
C GLN A 341 -0.21 8.92 5.16
N TYR A 342 -0.23 7.62 5.45
CA TYR A 342 -0.30 7.11 6.82
C TYR A 342 0.42 5.76 6.94
N GLU A 343 0.83 5.42 8.15
CA GLU A 343 1.37 4.09 8.45
C GLU A 343 0.26 3.16 8.93
N PHE A 344 0.18 1.96 8.36
CA PHE A 344 -0.71 0.91 8.82
C PHE A 344 -0.03 -0.44 8.68
N GLU A 345 0.01 -1.20 9.77
CA GLU A 345 0.70 -2.49 9.86
C GLU A 345 2.19 -2.42 9.43
N GLY A 346 2.86 -1.30 9.72
CA GLY A 346 4.26 -1.08 9.37
C GLY A 346 4.50 -0.75 7.89
N LEU A 347 3.43 -0.51 7.12
CA LEU A 347 3.49 -0.08 5.73
C LEU A 347 3.05 1.38 5.60
N THR A 348 3.85 2.18 4.91
CA THR A 348 3.44 3.53 4.50
C THR A 348 2.46 3.43 3.33
N ARG A 349 1.19 3.69 3.61
CA ARG A 349 0.11 3.72 2.63
C ARG A 349 -0.08 5.13 2.11
N THR A 350 -0.31 5.24 0.81
CA THR A 350 -0.68 6.51 0.18
C THR A 350 -1.92 6.31 -0.67
N ALA A 351 -2.79 7.32 -0.65
CA ALA A 351 -3.97 7.38 -1.48
C ALA A 351 -4.12 8.79 -2.03
N ALA A 352 -4.55 8.88 -3.28
CA ALA A 352 -4.89 10.12 -3.92
C ALA A 352 -6.20 9.94 -4.69
N THR A 353 -7.09 10.92 -4.61
CA THR A 353 -8.31 10.93 -5.43
C THR A 353 -8.48 12.26 -6.15
N THR A 354 -9.11 12.22 -7.31
CA THR A 354 -9.52 13.40 -8.08
C THR A 354 -10.92 13.17 -8.62
N VAL A 355 -11.80 14.17 -8.49
CA VAL A 355 -13.10 14.20 -9.16
C VAL A 355 -12.88 14.49 -10.64
N GLU A 356 -13.34 13.58 -11.49
CA GLU A 356 -13.20 13.69 -12.95
C GLU A 356 -14.45 14.31 -13.60
N GLN A 357 -15.61 14.08 -12.98
CA GLN A 357 -16.90 14.56 -13.46
C GLN A 357 -17.72 15.05 -12.27
N LEU A 358 -18.40 16.17 -12.44
CA LEU A 358 -19.27 16.76 -11.43
C LEU A 358 -20.48 17.39 -12.12
N SER A 359 -21.66 17.14 -11.58
CA SER A 359 -22.90 17.80 -12.01
C SER A 359 -23.77 18.14 -10.80
N PHE A 360 -24.60 19.16 -10.97
CA PHE A 360 -25.51 19.67 -9.95
C PHE A 360 -26.93 19.76 -10.50
N SER A 361 -27.92 19.63 -9.63
CA SER A 361 -29.34 19.85 -9.93
C SER A 361 -30.05 20.56 -8.78
N GLY A 362 -31.16 21.24 -9.08
CA GLY A 362 -31.88 22.08 -8.13
C GLY A 362 -31.31 23.50 -8.01
N ASP A 363 -31.98 24.34 -7.22
CA ASP A 363 -31.60 25.74 -7.03
C ASP A 363 -30.57 25.89 -5.91
N TRP A 364 -29.30 25.62 -6.24
CA TRP A 364 -28.17 25.80 -5.33
C TRP A 364 -27.93 27.26 -4.95
N LYS A 365 -28.36 28.22 -5.78
CA LYS A 365 -28.11 29.64 -5.53
C LYS A 365 -28.98 30.15 -4.39
N GLN A 366 -30.26 29.79 -4.39
CA GLN A 366 -31.19 30.22 -3.35
C GLN A 366 -31.31 29.18 -2.23
N MET A 367 -31.15 27.88 -2.51
CA MET A 367 -31.39 26.77 -1.59
C MET A 367 -32.69 26.95 -0.77
N PRO A 368 -33.86 27.08 -1.41
CA PRO A 368 -35.09 27.37 -0.68
C PRO A 368 -35.54 26.17 0.18
N THR A 369 -36.06 26.45 1.37
CA THR A 369 -36.59 25.44 2.28
C THR A 369 -37.68 24.59 1.61
N GLY A 370 -37.62 23.27 1.81
CA GLY A 370 -38.54 22.30 1.23
C GLY A 370 -38.11 21.77 -0.15
N THR A 371 -37.00 22.24 -0.71
CA THR A 371 -36.51 21.78 -2.03
C THR A 371 -35.33 20.82 -1.91
N THR A 372 -35.16 20.01 -2.94
CA THR A 372 -34.06 19.03 -3.04
C THR A 372 -32.96 19.57 -3.94
N LEU A 373 -31.74 19.58 -3.43
CA LEU A 373 -30.52 19.83 -4.17
C LEU A 373 -29.87 18.50 -4.53
N GLY A 374 -29.46 18.32 -5.78
CA GLY A 374 -28.75 17.12 -6.21
C GLY A 374 -27.32 17.43 -6.65
N PHE A 375 -26.42 16.49 -6.43
CA PHE A 375 -25.11 16.49 -7.06
C PHE A 375 -24.60 15.07 -7.30
N SER A 376 -23.94 14.88 -8.44
CA SER A 376 -23.34 13.60 -8.83
C SER A 376 -21.90 13.82 -9.22
N TYR A 377 -21.00 12.95 -8.74
CA TYR A 377 -19.59 13.02 -9.10
C TYR A 377 -18.97 11.64 -9.32
N THR A 378 -18.05 11.59 -10.26
CA THR A 378 -17.19 10.43 -10.52
C THR A 378 -15.79 10.74 -10.02
N THR A 379 -15.26 9.89 -9.14
CA THR A 379 -13.93 10.02 -8.56
C THR A 379 -13.01 8.95 -9.09
N HIS A 380 -11.83 9.34 -9.54
CA HIS A 380 -10.71 8.46 -9.80
C HIS A 380 -9.86 8.32 -8.54
N GLU A 381 -9.78 7.11 -7.99
CA GLU A 381 -9.00 6.79 -6.79
C GLU A 381 -7.77 5.96 -7.17
N ARG A 382 -6.62 6.42 -6.69
CA ARG A 382 -5.33 5.74 -6.79
C ARG A 382 -4.82 5.42 -5.39
N SER A 383 -4.29 4.22 -5.24
CA SER A 383 -3.67 3.77 -4.00
C SER A 383 -2.46 2.90 -4.32
N ASN A 384 -1.45 2.94 -3.45
CA ASN A 384 -0.33 2.02 -3.56
C ASN A 384 -0.69 0.60 -3.09
N GLU A 385 -1.85 0.38 -2.46
CA GLU A 385 -2.25 -0.91 -1.90
C GLU A 385 -3.33 -1.64 -2.72
N ARG A 386 -4.09 -0.90 -3.51
CA ARG A 386 -5.25 -1.40 -4.26
C ARG A 386 -5.16 -0.98 -5.73
N ASP A 387 -5.86 -1.71 -6.58
CA ASP A 387 -6.02 -1.30 -7.97
C ASP A 387 -6.72 0.06 -8.05
N GLU A 388 -6.35 0.82 -9.05
CA GLU A 388 -7.01 2.08 -9.36
C GLU A 388 -8.47 1.80 -9.71
N ARG A 389 -9.36 2.67 -9.27
CA ARG A 389 -10.79 2.50 -9.52
C ARG A 389 -11.49 3.83 -9.68
N ASN A 390 -12.53 3.79 -10.49
CA ASN A 390 -13.49 4.87 -10.62
C ASN A 390 -14.76 4.48 -9.88
N TYR A 391 -15.35 5.43 -9.17
CA TYR A 391 -16.67 5.24 -8.58
C TYR A 391 -17.48 6.53 -8.68
N THR A 392 -18.78 6.35 -8.89
CA THR A 392 -19.76 7.44 -8.97
C THR A 392 -20.61 7.45 -7.71
N ARG A 393 -20.92 8.66 -7.23
CA ARG A 393 -21.83 8.89 -6.10
C ARG A 393 -22.87 9.91 -6.48
N ASP A 394 -24.12 9.54 -6.27
CA ASP A 394 -25.27 10.43 -6.40
C ASP A 394 -25.72 10.90 -5.03
N ASN A 395 -25.96 12.19 -4.88
CA ASN A 395 -26.34 12.81 -3.63
C ASN A 395 -27.61 13.62 -3.82
N LEU A 396 -28.57 13.44 -2.91
CA LEU A 396 -29.81 14.21 -2.85
C LEU A 396 -29.95 14.80 -1.45
N CYS A 397 -30.06 16.12 -1.35
CA CYS A 397 -30.10 16.86 -0.11
C CYS A 397 -31.38 17.71 -0.03
N LEU A 398 -32.28 17.37 0.88
CA LEU A 398 -33.48 18.16 1.18
C LEU A 398 -33.10 19.34 2.09
N VAL A 399 -33.35 20.56 1.64
CA VAL A 399 -33.21 21.77 2.48
C VAL A 399 -34.36 21.79 3.50
N LYS A 400 -34.09 21.37 4.73
CA LYS A 400 -35.11 21.11 5.73
C LYS A 400 -35.64 22.38 6.39
N ARG A 401 -34.73 23.27 6.78
CA ARG A 401 -35.03 24.53 7.47
C ARG A 401 -33.84 25.46 7.49
N GLN A 402 -34.12 26.71 7.84
CA GLN A 402 -33.13 27.72 8.18
C GLN A 402 -33.12 27.93 9.70
N LEU A 403 -31.94 28.14 10.27
CA LEU A 403 -31.73 28.39 11.69
C LEU A 403 -30.53 29.31 11.91
N PRO A 404 -30.40 29.98 13.07
CA PRO A 404 -29.21 30.76 13.37
C PRO A 404 -27.95 29.89 13.40
N ALA A 405 -26.86 30.32 12.76
CA ALA A 405 -25.59 29.58 12.73
C ALA A 405 -25.00 29.35 14.14
N SER A 406 -25.32 30.24 15.08
CA SER A 406 -24.95 30.14 16.49
C SER A 406 -25.49 28.89 17.19
N LYS A 407 -26.52 28.23 16.64
CA LYS A 407 -27.00 26.92 17.12
C LYS A 407 -26.07 25.76 16.75
N ILE A 408 -25.21 25.92 15.74
CA ILE A 408 -24.18 24.94 15.37
C ILE A 408 -22.94 25.16 16.22
N ASN A 409 -22.46 26.41 16.32
CA ASN A 409 -21.39 26.81 17.23
C ASN A 409 -21.56 28.28 17.58
N SER A 410 -21.40 28.64 18.87
CA SER A 410 -21.65 30.00 19.36
C SER A 410 -20.74 31.08 18.77
N ALA A 411 -19.59 30.72 18.18
CA ALA A 411 -18.69 31.65 17.50
C ALA A 411 -19.17 32.04 16.09
N LEU A 412 -20.14 31.31 15.53
CA LEU A 412 -20.70 31.57 14.21
C LEU A 412 -21.83 32.59 14.26
N SER A 413 -21.90 33.45 13.26
CA SER A 413 -22.98 34.42 13.04
C SER A 413 -23.81 34.11 11.80
N GLY A 414 -24.90 34.85 11.63
CA GLY A 414 -25.77 34.73 10.46
C GLY A 414 -26.64 33.49 10.51
N ASP A 415 -27.07 33.06 9.34
CA ASP A 415 -27.97 31.92 9.17
C ASP A 415 -27.26 30.68 8.65
N ALA A 416 -27.82 29.54 8.99
CA ALA A 416 -27.44 28.23 8.49
C ALA A 416 -28.68 27.49 7.96
N LYS A 417 -28.49 26.76 6.86
CA LYS A 417 -29.50 25.84 6.34
C LYS A 417 -29.16 24.43 6.75
N GLU A 418 -30.11 23.72 7.35
CA GLU A 418 -29.99 22.29 7.64
C GLU A 418 -30.46 21.50 6.43
N LEU A 419 -29.61 20.60 5.94
CA LEU A 419 -29.87 19.73 4.81
C LEU A 419 -29.85 18.28 5.29
N ASP A 420 -30.89 17.52 4.97
CA ASP A 420 -30.92 16.07 5.15
C ASP A 420 -30.53 15.43 3.81
N CYS A 421 -29.35 14.82 3.78
CA CYS A 421 -28.69 14.32 2.57
C CYS A 421 -28.66 12.79 2.53
N GLN A 422 -28.93 12.24 1.35
CA GLN A 422 -28.79 10.84 1.01
C GLN A 422 -27.72 10.68 -0.07
N THR A 423 -26.67 9.93 0.24
CA THR A 423 -25.64 9.51 -0.72
C THR A 423 -25.90 8.08 -1.15
N ILE A 424 -26.01 7.87 -2.47
CA ILE A 424 -26.20 6.58 -3.11
C ILE A 424 -24.91 6.26 -3.88
N GLY A 425 -24.28 5.13 -3.56
CA GLY A 425 -23.07 4.70 -4.26
C GLY A 425 -22.56 3.35 -3.78
N SER A 426 -21.92 2.59 -4.67
CA SER A 426 -21.23 1.34 -4.36
C SER A 426 -22.08 0.31 -3.58
N GLY A 427 -23.37 0.23 -3.88
CA GLY A 427 -24.30 -0.74 -3.28
C GLY A 427 -24.82 -0.38 -1.87
N ASN A 428 -24.42 0.75 -1.30
CA ASN A 428 -24.85 1.22 0.01
C ASN A 428 -25.46 2.62 -0.05
N THR A 429 -26.35 2.91 0.89
CA THR A 429 -26.94 4.23 1.09
C THR A 429 -26.47 4.81 2.42
N THR A 430 -25.91 6.01 2.35
CA THR A 430 -25.53 6.80 3.54
C THR A 430 -26.52 7.94 3.73
N LEU A 431 -27.00 8.13 4.96
CA LEU A 431 -27.78 9.28 5.36
C LEU A 431 -26.89 10.23 6.16
N SER A 432 -27.04 11.53 5.94
CA SER A 432 -26.27 12.55 6.65
C SER A 432 -27.09 13.82 6.87
N THR A 433 -26.71 14.57 7.90
CA THR A 433 -27.20 15.93 8.10
C THR A 433 -26.04 16.88 7.88
N VAL A 434 -26.22 17.84 6.99
CA VAL A 434 -25.21 18.85 6.61
C VAL A 434 -25.77 20.24 6.89
N TYR A 435 -24.94 21.15 7.37
CA TYR A 435 -25.30 22.54 7.61
C TYR A 435 -24.56 23.44 6.63
N TYR A 436 -25.29 24.20 5.80
CA TYR A 436 -24.70 25.25 4.98
C TYR A 436 -24.67 26.56 5.77
N LEU A 437 -23.48 26.99 6.19
CA LEU A 437 -23.25 28.23 6.92
C LEU A 437 -23.21 29.39 5.92
N GLN A 438 -24.26 30.21 5.85
CA GLN A 438 -24.47 31.13 4.72
C GLN A 438 -23.41 32.23 4.64
N ASP A 439 -23.15 32.95 5.74
CA ASP A 439 -22.15 34.03 5.79
C ASP A 439 -20.73 33.54 5.43
N TYR A 440 -20.43 32.28 5.76
CA TYR A 440 -19.13 31.66 5.55
C TYR A 440 -19.04 30.88 4.24
N GLY A 441 -20.18 30.65 3.59
CA GLY A 441 -20.30 29.84 2.39
C GLY A 441 -19.64 28.47 2.50
N TYR A 442 -19.83 27.80 3.64
CA TYR A 442 -19.18 26.54 4.02
C TYR A 442 -20.21 25.48 4.45
N PHE A 443 -20.03 24.25 3.99
CA PHE A 443 -20.84 23.09 4.39
C PHE A 443 -20.16 22.32 5.51
N PHE A 444 -20.84 22.18 6.65
CA PHE A 444 -20.39 21.39 7.79
C PHE A 444 -21.23 20.12 7.93
N SER A 445 -20.59 18.95 7.90
CA SER A 445 -21.26 17.67 8.19
C SER A 445 -21.49 17.53 9.69
N GLY A 446 -22.74 17.31 10.11
CA GLY A 446 -23.11 17.16 11.53
C GLY A 446 -23.36 15.73 11.95
N THR A 447 -24.02 14.92 11.11
CA THR A 447 -24.16 13.48 11.38
C THR A 447 -24.03 12.68 10.10
N ARG A 448 -23.57 11.43 10.24
CA ARG A 448 -23.50 10.46 9.16
C ARG A 448 -23.88 9.09 9.69
N SER A 449 -24.71 8.37 8.96
CA SER A 449 -25.09 7.00 9.27
C SER A 449 -25.24 6.18 8.00
N GLU A 450 -24.65 5.00 7.97
CA GLU A 450 -24.98 4.00 6.96
C GLU A 450 -26.21 3.22 7.43
N ALA A 451 -27.11 2.86 6.51
CA ALA A 451 -28.44 2.31 6.82
C ALA A 451 -28.43 1.06 7.75
N ARG A 452 -27.27 0.45 8.02
CA ARG A 452 -27.09 -0.73 8.89
C ARG A 452 -25.88 -0.64 9.84
N SER A 453 -25.28 0.53 10.06
CA SER A 453 -24.03 0.69 10.83
C SER A 453 -24.11 1.79 11.92
N SER A 454 -23.01 2.02 12.65
CA SER A 454 -22.90 3.04 13.69
C SER A 454 -23.14 4.45 13.14
N LYS A 455 -23.82 5.28 13.94
CA LYS A 455 -24.03 6.70 13.64
C LYS A 455 -22.83 7.49 14.13
N ASP A 456 -22.19 8.19 13.22
CA ASP A 456 -21.14 9.16 13.54
C ASP A 456 -21.77 10.53 13.77
N ARG A 457 -21.31 11.20 14.83
CA ARG A 457 -21.70 12.57 15.15
C ARG A 457 -20.48 13.47 15.09
N MET A 458 -20.54 14.49 14.25
CA MET A 458 -19.52 15.51 14.09
C MET A 458 -19.97 16.79 14.83
N ILE A 459 -19.16 17.25 15.76
CA ILE A 459 -19.44 18.39 16.62
C ILE A 459 -18.37 19.45 16.38
N LEU A 460 -18.79 20.65 15.98
CA LEU A 460 -17.90 21.78 15.81
C LEU A 460 -17.58 22.40 17.18
N LEU A 461 -16.38 22.14 17.70
CA LEU A 461 -15.92 22.65 18.99
C LEU A 461 -15.41 24.09 18.88
N LYS A 462 -14.78 24.42 17.75
CA LYS A 462 -14.20 25.74 17.49
C LYS A 462 -14.37 26.11 16.01
N ALA A 463 -14.66 27.38 15.75
CA ALA A 463 -14.65 27.98 14.43
C ALA A 463 -13.97 29.36 14.51
N GLN A 464 -13.01 29.60 13.63
CA GLN A 464 -12.24 30.85 13.54
C GLN A 464 -12.06 31.30 12.10
#